data_AF-A0A2S2KTD0-F1
#
_entry.id   AF-A0A2S2KTD0-F1
#
_cell.length_a   1.000
_cell.length_b   1.000
_cell.length_c   1.000
_cell.angle_alpha   90.00
_cell.angle_beta   90.00
_cell.angle_gamma   90.00
#
_symmetry.space_group_name_H-M   'P 1'
#
loop_
_entity.id
_entity.type
_entity.pdbx_description
1 polymer ?
#
loop_
_entity_poly.entity_id
_entity_poly.type
_entity_poly.pdbx_seq_one_letter_code
_entity_poly.pdbx_strand_id
1 'polypeptide(L)'
;MVKNNKKKEEKPKKNDFKSFLRKRAPIYLVIITIFVIFAIPELTKSDLQSRFPELTSEQKQVVDILMNYNGPNESGLTVMEAITNRINEEYPDEKIFDNKKTIVELAVSKINDEEYHFILDFESYKGELNYDWNVNKISGKITSNNQDSKHIIDLVDFYD
;
A
#
# COMPACT_ATOMS: atom_id res chain seq x y z
N MET A 1 28.36 -64.81 6.27
CA MET A 1 28.25 -63.33 6.27
C MET A 1 28.42 -62.83 4.84
N VAL A 2 27.36 -62.38 4.16
CA VAL A 2 27.42 -61.34 3.10
C VAL A 2 26.06 -60.63 3.10
N LYS A 3 26.07 -59.31 3.32
CA LYS A 3 24.89 -58.46 3.50
C LYS A 3 24.45 -57.90 2.14
N ASN A 4 23.16 -58.04 1.84
CA ASN A 4 22.44 -57.43 0.72
C ASN A 4 22.71 -55.94 0.60
N ASN A 5 22.91 -55.43 -0.63
CA ASN A 5 22.64 -54.03 -0.99
C ASN A 5 22.34 -53.92 -2.49
N LYS A 6 21.08 -54.15 -2.87
CA LYS A 6 20.55 -53.74 -4.19
C LYS A 6 20.16 -52.27 -4.12
N LYS A 7 20.89 -51.44 -4.89
CA LYS A 7 20.60 -50.04 -5.19
C LYS A 7 19.11 -49.86 -5.54
N LYS A 8 18.41 -48.99 -4.81
CA LYS A 8 17.17 -48.36 -5.28
C LYS A 8 17.57 -47.08 -6.01
N GLU A 9 17.34 -47.06 -7.32
CA GLU A 9 17.36 -45.83 -8.12
C GLU A 9 16.20 -44.94 -7.68
N GLU A 10 16.51 -43.79 -7.07
CA GLU A 10 15.53 -42.74 -6.85
C GLU A 10 15.21 -42.06 -8.19
N LYS A 11 14.06 -42.43 -8.77
CA LYS A 11 13.47 -41.66 -9.87
C LYS A 11 12.99 -40.30 -9.35
N PRO A 12 13.18 -39.20 -10.12
CA PRO A 12 12.89 -37.86 -9.65
C PRO A 12 11.38 -37.66 -9.44
N LYS A 13 10.98 -37.16 -8.25
CA LYS A 13 9.63 -36.66 -7.95
C LYS A 13 9.31 -35.46 -8.84
N LYS A 14 8.86 -35.70 -10.07
CA LYS A 14 8.27 -34.67 -10.92
C LYS A 14 6.82 -35.05 -11.17
N ASN A 15 5.91 -34.16 -10.75
CA ASN A 15 4.51 -34.02 -11.18
C ASN A 15 3.37 -34.27 -10.16
N ASP A 16 3.64 -34.38 -8.86
CA ASP A 16 2.55 -34.52 -7.87
C ASP A 16 1.57 -33.33 -7.91
N PHE A 17 2.09 -32.10 -7.97
CA PHE A 17 1.27 -30.88 -8.13
C PHE A 17 0.42 -30.88 -9.41
N LYS A 18 1.00 -31.25 -10.56
CA LYS A 18 0.28 -31.29 -11.84
C LYS A 18 -0.82 -32.35 -11.84
N SER A 19 -0.58 -33.49 -11.19
CA SER A 19 -1.58 -34.55 -11.04
C SER A 19 -2.70 -34.14 -10.07
N PHE A 20 -2.35 -33.39 -9.03
CA PHE A 20 -3.27 -32.91 -8.00
C PHE A 20 -4.19 -31.82 -8.55
N LEU A 21 -3.63 -30.85 -9.29
CA LEU A 21 -4.38 -29.83 -10.03
C LEU A 21 -5.35 -30.46 -11.03
N ARG A 22 -4.93 -31.51 -11.75
CA ARG A 22 -5.77 -32.19 -12.76
C ARG A 22 -6.93 -33.00 -12.15
N LYS A 23 -6.75 -33.61 -10.98
CA LYS A 23 -7.78 -34.43 -10.31
C LYS A 23 -8.92 -33.62 -9.70
N ARG A 24 -8.66 -32.38 -9.30
CA ARG A 24 -9.65 -31.47 -8.71
C ARG A 24 -9.83 -30.20 -9.55
N ALA A 25 -9.33 -30.22 -10.78
CA ALA A 25 -9.35 -29.12 -11.73
C ALA A 25 -10.72 -28.42 -11.79
N PRO A 26 -11.87 -29.14 -11.80
CA PRO A 26 -13.17 -28.47 -11.88
C PRO A 26 -13.46 -27.58 -10.66
N ILE A 27 -13.15 -28.05 -9.45
CA ILE A 27 -13.44 -27.33 -8.20
C ILE A 27 -12.50 -26.13 -8.03
N TYR A 28 -11.21 -26.32 -8.33
CA TYR A 28 -10.25 -25.21 -8.25
C TYR A 28 -10.53 -24.14 -9.31
N LEU A 29 -10.96 -24.53 -10.52
CA LEU A 29 -11.33 -23.57 -11.55
C LEU A 29 -12.54 -22.75 -11.10
N VAL A 30 -13.57 -23.38 -10.51
CA VAL A 30 -14.73 -22.67 -9.93
C VAL A 30 -14.32 -21.70 -8.82
N ILE A 31 -13.48 -22.11 -7.87
CA ILE A 31 -13.01 -21.22 -6.79
C ILE A 31 -12.20 -20.05 -7.34
N ILE A 32 -11.29 -20.31 -8.29
CA ILE A 32 -10.51 -19.25 -8.95
C ILE A 32 -11.44 -18.30 -9.71
N THR A 33 -12.46 -18.81 -10.41
CA THR A 33 -13.45 -17.98 -11.11
C THR A 33 -14.25 -17.11 -10.14
N ILE A 34 -14.69 -17.66 -9.01
CA ILE A 34 -15.36 -16.89 -7.95
C ILE A 34 -14.41 -15.82 -7.38
N PHE A 35 -13.17 -16.19 -7.06
CA PHE A 35 -12.16 -15.24 -6.57
C PHE A 35 -11.89 -14.12 -7.58
N VAL A 36 -11.80 -14.44 -8.88
CA VAL A 36 -11.65 -13.45 -9.96
C VAL A 36 -12.86 -12.51 -10.02
N ILE A 37 -14.08 -13.02 -9.87
CA ILE A 37 -15.31 -12.20 -9.96
C ILE A 37 -15.49 -11.30 -8.73
N PHE A 38 -15.15 -11.77 -7.53
CA PHE A 38 -15.43 -11.04 -6.29
C PHE A 38 -14.23 -10.30 -5.70
N ALA A 39 -13.03 -10.88 -5.76
CA ALA A 39 -11.84 -10.27 -5.15
C ALA A 39 -11.17 -9.23 -6.07
N ILE A 40 -11.13 -9.46 -7.39
CA ILE A 40 -10.47 -8.50 -8.30
C ILE A 40 -11.17 -7.13 -8.32
N PRO A 41 -12.52 -7.02 -8.41
CA PRO A 41 -13.16 -5.70 -8.42
C PRO A 41 -12.89 -4.88 -7.16
N GLU A 42 -12.71 -5.54 -6.01
CA GLU A 42 -12.35 -4.89 -4.74
C GLU A 42 -10.88 -4.43 -4.76
N LEU A 43 -9.96 -5.25 -5.29
CA LEU A 43 -8.53 -4.92 -5.43
C LEU A 43 -8.23 -3.89 -6.53
N THR A 44 -9.14 -3.69 -7.49
CA THR A 44 -8.97 -2.71 -8.58
C THR A 44 -9.67 -1.38 -8.31
N LYS A 45 -10.26 -1.17 -7.12
CA LYS A 45 -10.81 0.14 -6.76
C LYS A 45 -9.68 1.17 -6.76
N SER A 46 -9.92 2.35 -7.32
CA SER A 46 -8.96 3.44 -7.19
C SER A 46 -8.90 3.82 -5.71
N ASP A 47 -7.70 3.85 -5.14
CA ASP A 47 -7.39 4.35 -3.81
C ASP A 47 -6.45 5.56 -3.91
N LEU A 48 -6.10 6.17 -2.77
CA LEU A 48 -5.21 7.33 -2.72
C LEU A 48 -3.86 7.03 -3.42
N GLN A 49 -3.26 5.87 -3.12
CA GLN A 49 -1.96 5.48 -3.65
C GLN A 49 -1.98 5.28 -5.18
N SER A 50 -3.09 4.76 -5.72
CA SER A 50 -3.29 4.56 -7.16
C SER A 50 -3.27 5.86 -7.97
N ARG A 51 -3.46 7.00 -7.30
CA ARG A 51 -3.44 8.33 -7.92
C ARG A 51 -2.06 9.01 -7.86
N PHE A 52 -1.08 8.41 -7.20
CA PHE A 52 0.26 8.98 -7.14
C PHE A 52 0.95 8.95 -8.51
N PRO A 53 1.78 9.96 -8.83
CA PRO A 53 2.49 10.03 -10.10
C PRO A 53 3.63 9.02 -10.15
N GLU A 54 4.25 8.89 -11.32
CA GLU A 54 5.50 8.14 -11.45
C GLU A 54 6.64 8.85 -10.72
N LEU A 55 7.12 8.22 -9.64
CA LEU A 55 8.20 8.72 -8.81
C LEU A 55 9.54 8.04 -9.12
N THR A 56 10.64 8.76 -8.95
CA THR A 56 12.00 8.19 -9.00
C THR A 56 12.22 7.21 -7.85
N SER A 57 13.21 6.32 -7.95
CA SER A 57 13.49 5.35 -6.88
C SER A 57 13.80 6.01 -5.53
N GLU A 58 14.48 7.15 -5.54
CA GLU A 58 14.78 7.90 -4.32
C GLU A 58 13.52 8.55 -3.74
N GLN A 59 12.69 9.20 -4.57
CA GLN A 59 11.41 9.75 -4.11
C GLN A 59 10.51 8.66 -3.54
N LYS A 60 10.39 7.51 -4.22
CA LYS A 60 9.60 6.36 -3.74
C LYS A 60 10.00 5.93 -2.35
N GLN A 61 11.30 5.77 -2.10
CA GLN A 61 11.79 5.39 -0.77
C GLN A 61 11.33 6.38 0.30
N VAL A 62 11.38 7.68 0.02
CA VAL A 62 10.97 8.72 0.97
C VAL A 62 9.45 8.75 1.16
N VAL A 63 8.69 8.57 0.08
CA VAL A 63 7.22 8.44 0.14
C VAL A 63 6.83 7.24 1.00
N ASP A 64 7.53 6.11 0.83
CA ASP A 64 7.30 4.91 1.62
C ASP A 64 7.61 5.13 3.10
N ILE A 65 8.64 5.92 3.45
CA ILE A 65 8.93 6.30 4.84
C ILE A 65 7.77 7.07 5.44
N LEU A 66 7.25 8.08 4.74
CA LEU A 66 6.14 8.89 5.23
C LEU A 66 4.85 8.09 5.34
N MET A 67 4.48 7.40 4.25
CA MET A 67 3.17 6.75 4.12
C MET A 67 3.02 5.53 5.04
N ASN A 68 4.12 4.84 5.36
CA ASN A 68 4.12 3.70 6.27
C ASN A 68 4.41 4.09 7.72
N TYR A 69 4.67 5.37 8.02
CA TYR A 69 4.84 5.81 9.40
C TYR A 69 3.56 5.54 10.20
N ASN A 70 3.68 4.77 11.28
CA ASN A 70 2.57 4.27 12.10
C ASN A 70 2.74 4.59 13.59
N GLY A 71 3.35 5.75 13.86
CA GLY A 71 3.57 6.28 15.19
C GLY A 71 4.78 5.67 15.91
N PRO A 72 5.12 6.18 17.10
CA PRO A 72 6.32 5.78 17.84
C PRO A 72 6.25 4.35 18.40
N ASN A 73 5.04 3.78 18.53
CA ASN A 73 4.81 2.43 19.06
C ASN A 73 4.81 1.33 17.98
N GLU A 74 4.93 1.71 16.70
CA GLU A 74 4.96 0.80 15.53
C GLU A 74 3.75 -0.13 15.38
N SER A 75 2.62 0.16 16.03
CA SER A 75 1.44 -0.72 16.06
C SER A 75 0.13 -0.04 15.66
N GLY A 76 0.17 1.24 15.31
CA GLY A 76 -1.01 2.08 15.09
C GLY A 76 -1.39 2.27 13.63
N LEU A 77 -2.26 3.25 13.43
CA LEU A 77 -2.71 3.76 12.13
C LEU A 77 -1.53 4.33 11.34
N THR A 78 -1.39 3.99 10.06
CA THR A 78 -0.38 4.63 9.19
C THR A 78 -0.82 6.02 8.71
N VAL A 79 0.13 6.86 8.29
CA VAL A 79 -0.18 8.15 7.64
C VAL A 79 -1.08 7.96 6.41
N MET A 80 -0.82 6.95 5.57
CA MET A 80 -1.65 6.64 4.41
C MET A 80 -3.10 6.33 4.81
N GLU A 81 -3.29 5.49 5.84
CA GLU A 81 -4.61 5.14 6.34
C GLU A 81 -5.30 6.33 7.00
N ALA A 82 -4.56 7.17 7.75
CA ALA A 82 -5.10 8.36 8.38
C ALA A 82 -5.68 9.35 7.35
N ILE A 83 -4.94 9.62 6.27
CA ILE A 83 -5.41 10.48 5.17
C ILE A 83 -6.61 9.83 4.47
N THR A 84 -6.53 8.53 4.21
CA THR A 84 -7.61 7.78 3.55
C THR A 84 -8.89 7.80 4.39
N ASN A 85 -8.79 7.63 5.71
CA ASN A 85 -9.91 7.69 6.63
C ASN A 85 -10.52 9.09 6.67
N ARG A 86 -9.69 10.14 6.76
CA ARG A 86 -10.16 11.53 6.71
C ARG A 86 -10.93 11.83 5.42
N ILE A 87 -10.44 11.35 4.27
CA ILE A 87 -11.17 11.47 3.00
C ILE A 87 -12.49 10.68 3.08
N ASN A 88 -12.48 9.42 3.51
CA ASN A 88 -13.70 8.60 3.59
C ASN A 88 -14.75 9.18 4.54
N GLU A 89 -14.35 9.88 5.61
CA GLU A 89 -15.26 10.58 6.52
C GLU A 89 -15.97 11.77 5.86
N GLU A 90 -15.30 12.49 4.95
CA GLU A 90 -15.90 13.59 4.18
C GLU A 90 -16.78 13.11 3.01
N TYR A 91 -16.52 11.91 2.50
CA TYR A 91 -17.23 11.29 1.38
C TYR A 91 -17.75 9.89 1.74
N PRO A 92 -18.63 9.77 2.75
CA PRO A 92 -19.15 8.48 3.18
C PRO A 92 -19.93 7.82 2.04
N ASP A 93 -19.71 6.51 1.86
CA ASP A 93 -20.35 5.68 0.83
C ASP A 93 -20.08 6.10 -0.63
N GLU A 94 -19.12 6.99 -0.87
CA GLU A 94 -18.73 7.42 -2.22
C GLU A 94 -17.42 6.77 -2.66
N LYS A 95 -17.36 6.36 -3.92
CA LYS A 95 -16.09 5.99 -4.58
C LYS A 95 -15.38 7.26 -5.05
N ILE A 96 -14.94 8.10 -4.12
CA ILE A 96 -14.45 9.44 -4.44
C ILE A 96 -13.25 9.41 -5.39
N PHE A 97 -12.36 8.43 -5.24
CA PHE A 97 -11.23 8.23 -6.14
C PHE A 97 -11.63 7.74 -7.54
N ASP A 98 -12.85 7.29 -7.81
CA ASP A 98 -13.30 6.95 -9.18
C ASP A 98 -13.91 8.18 -9.89
N ASN A 99 -14.16 9.27 -9.16
CA ASN A 99 -14.77 10.47 -9.70
C ASN A 99 -13.78 11.27 -10.55
N LYS A 100 -14.22 11.70 -11.75
CA LYS A 100 -13.41 12.47 -12.70
C LYS A 100 -13.02 13.87 -12.20
N LYS A 101 -13.75 14.40 -11.23
CA LYS A 101 -13.45 15.68 -10.58
C LYS A 101 -12.50 15.54 -9.40
N THR A 102 -12.16 14.31 -9.00
CA THR A 102 -11.18 14.08 -7.95
C THR A 102 -9.79 14.13 -8.54
N ILE A 103 -8.99 15.03 -8.02
CA ILE A 103 -7.59 15.23 -8.41
C ILE A 103 -6.75 14.98 -7.16
N VAL A 104 -5.70 14.18 -7.33
CA VAL A 104 -4.68 13.98 -6.30
C VAL A 104 -3.36 14.38 -6.93
N GLU A 105 -2.71 15.37 -6.35
CA GLU A 105 -1.38 15.79 -6.76
C GLU A 105 -0.41 15.50 -5.64
N LEU A 106 0.69 14.84 -6.00
CA LEU A 106 1.77 14.54 -5.07
C LEU A 106 3.07 15.11 -5.63
N ALA A 107 3.62 16.11 -4.95
CA ALA A 107 4.93 16.68 -5.24
C ALA A 107 5.95 16.27 -4.17
N VAL A 108 7.08 15.73 -4.62
CA VAL A 108 8.20 15.38 -3.75
C VAL A 108 9.44 16.08 -4.27
N SER A 109 10.00 16.98 -3.46
CA SER A 109 11.20 17.74 -3.81
C SER A 109 12.31 17.52 -2.78
N LYS A 110 13.56 17.55 -3.24
CA LYS A 110 14.73 17.38 -2.38
C LYS A 110 15.12 18.74 -1.80
N ILE A 111 15.16 18.86 -0.47
CA ILE A 111 15.69 20.05 0.21
C ILE A 111 17.21 19.95 0.28
N ASN A 112 17.71 18.81 0.75
CA ASN A 112 19.14 18.50 0.85
C ASN A 112 19.36 16.98 0.73
N ASP A 113 20.58 16.48 0.94
CA ASP A 113 20.90 15.06 0.78
C ASP A 113 20.11 14.13 1.71
N GLU A 114 19.60 14.63 2.83
CA GLU A 114 18.88 13.84 3.83
C GLU A 114 17.40 14.21 3.92
N GLU A 115 17.01 15.42 3.56
CA GLU A 115 15.68 15.97 3.80
C GLU A 115 14.92 16.26 2.50
N TYR A 116 13.66 15.86 2.48
CA TYR A 116 12.74 15.98 1.36
C TYR A 116 11.46 16.68 1.81
N HIS A 117 10.93 17.52 0.92
CA HIS A 117 9.66 18.20 1.08
C HIS A 117 8.58 17.47 0.30
N PHE A 118 7.42 17.31 0.92
CA PHE A 118 6.29 16.53 0.43
C PHE A 118 5.03 17.38 0.48
N ILE A 119 4.37 17.53 -0.67
CA ILE A 119 3.07 18.19 -0.77
C ILE A 119 2.09 17.20 -1.37
N LEU A 120 1.00 16.94 -0.67
CA LEU A 120 -0.13 16.16 -1.16
C LEU A 120 -1.36 17.04 -1.17
N ASP A 121 -1.86 17.29 -2.37
CA ASP A 121 -3.11 18.00 -2.60
C ASP A 121 -4.19 17.02 -3.04
N PHE A 122 -5.33 17.05 -2.37
CA PHE A 122 -6.53 16.34 -2.74
C PHE A 122 -7.61 17.38 -3.02
N GLU A 123 -8.08 17.46 -4.26
CA GLU A 123 -9.18 18.33 -4.67
C GLU A 123 -10.38 17.48 -5.10
N SER A 124 -11.55 17.86 -4.63
CA SER A 124 -12.81 17.25 -5.00
C SER A 124 -13.90 18.32 -5.22
N TYR A 125 -15.10 17.88 -5.58
CA TYR A 125 -16.24 18.77 -5.75
C TYR A 125 -16.80 19.38 -4.44
N LYS A 126 -16.44 18.86 -3.25
CA LYS A 126 -16.88 19.42 -1.95
C LYS A 126 -15.81 20.29 -1.28
N GLY A 127 -14.55 20.09 -1.60
CA GLY A 127 -13.45 20.78 -0.92
C GLY A 127 -12.09 20.23 -1.29
N GLU A 128 -11.09 20.80 -0.62
CA GLU A 128 -9.67 20.55 -0.84
C GLU A 128 -9.01 20.19 0.50
N LEU A 129 -8.07 19.25 0.46
CA LEU A 129 -7.18 18.92 1.56
C LEU A 129 -5.75 19.13 1.07
N ASN A 130 -4.98 19.92 1.81
CA ASN A 130 -3.58 20.18 1.52
C ASN A 130 -2.73 19.67 2.68
N TYR A 131 -1.76 18.83 2.36
CA TYR A 131 -0.78 18.38 3.32
C TYR A 131 0.63 18.72 2.88
N ASP A 132 1.39 19.26 3.82
CA ASP A 132 2.77 19.70 3.66
C ASP A 132 3.64 19.13 4.79
N TRP A 133 4.67 18.34 4.45
CA TRP A 133 5.62 17.75 5.38
C TRP A 133 7.07 17.82 4.88
N ASN A 134 8.03 17.83 5.81
CA ASN A 134 9.40 17.42 5.52
C ASN A 134 9.70 16.05 6.13
N VAL A 135 10.51 15.27 5.42
CA VAL A 135 10.90 13.91 5.82
C VAL A 135 12.41 13.79 5.71
N ASN A 136 13.06 13.38 6.79
CA ASN A 136 14.47 13.01 6.76
C ASN A 136 14.61 11.52 6.42
N LYS A 137 15.20 11.20 5.25
CA LYS A 137 15.28 9.84 4.71
C LYS A 137 16.17 8.89 5.52
N ILE A 138 17.05 9.42 6.38
CA ILE A 138 18.00 8.64 7.17
C ILE A 138 17.41 8.32 8.55
N SER A 139 16.90 9.34 9.24
CA SER A 139 16.33 9.20 10.58
C SER A 139 14.85 8.80 10.58
N GLY A 140 14.15 8.94 9.46
CA GLY A 140 12.70 8.75 9.38
C GLY A 140 11.89 9.87 10.04
N LYS A 141 12.55 10.93 10.54
CA LYS A 141 11.86 12.04 11.21
C LYS A 141 10.96 12.79 10.23
N ILE A 142 9.71 13.00 10.65
CA ILE A 142 8.70 13.77 9.92
C ILE A 142 8.43 15.08 10.65
N THR A 143 8.32 16.19 9.92
CA THR A 143 7.87 17.48 10.46
C THR A 143 6.75 18.05 9.61
N SER A 144 5.68 18.48 10.27
CA SER A 144 4.52 19.07 9.60
C SER A 144 4.68 20.57 9.40
N ASN A 145 4.48 21.04 8.18
CA ASN A 145 4.63 22.45 7.81
C ASN A 145 3.30 23.21 7.85
N ASN A 146 2.16 22.50 7.89
CA ASN A 146 0.83 23.08 8.05
C ASN A 146 0.02 22.36 9.16
N GLN A 147 -1.14 22.92 9.52
CA GLN A 147 -1.98 22.40 10.59
C GLN A 147 -2.65 21.06 10.25
N ASP A 148 -3.03 20.84 8.99
CA ASP A 148 -3.67 19.60 8.53
C ASP A 148 -2.70 18.42 8.59
N SER A 149 -1.48 18.62 8.11
CA SER A 149 -0.34 17.72 8.25
C SER A 149 -0.01 17.42 9.69
N LYS A 150 -0.04 18.43 10.54
CA LYS A 150 0.21 18.25 11.97
C LYS A 150 -0.87 17.37 12.58
N HIS A 151 -2.13 17.62 12.24
CA HIS A 151 -3.24 16.83 12.74
C HIS A 151 -3.14 15.35 12.34
N ILE A 152 -2.70 15.04 11.12
CA ILE A 152 -2.48 13.66 10.69
C ILE A 152 -1.35 12.99 11.48
N ILE A 153 -0.21 13.66 11.68
CA ILE A 153 0.90 13.10 12.46
C ILE A 153 0.50 12.92 13.92
N ASP A 154 -0.16 13.90 14.52
CA ASP A 154 -0.67 13.79 15.90
C ASP A 154 -1.67 12.63 16.00
N LEU A 155 -2.58 12.47 15.03
CA LEU A 155 -3.52 11.36 15.00
C LEU A 155 -2.78 10.02 15.00
N VAL A 156 -1.79 9.85 14.12
CA VAL A 156 -0.98 8.64 14.00
C VAL A 156 -0.15 8.38 15.27
N ASP A 157 0.46 9.40 15.84
CA ASP A 157 1.33 9.29 17.03
C ASP A 157 0.57 8.86 18.30
N PHE A 158 -0.70 9.24 18.40
CA PHE A 158 -1.55 8.98 19.56
C PHE A 158 -2.68 7.96 19.28
N TYR A 159 -2.62 7.24 18.16
CA TYR A 159 -3.54 6.16 17.85
C TYR A 159 -3.12 4.88 18.58
N ASP A 160 -3.77 4.57 19.70
CA ASP A 160 -3.57 3.35 20.51
C ASP A 160 -4.43 2.15 20.04
#